data_AF-A0AA41HEG0-F1
#
_entry.id   AF-A0AA41HEG0-F1
#
_cell.length_a   1.000
_cell.length_b   1.000
_cell.length_c   1.000
_cell.angle_alpha   90.00
_cell.angle_beta   90.00
_cell.angle_gamma   90.00
#
_symmetry.space_group_name_H-M   'P 1'
#
loop_
_entity.id
_entity.type
_entity.pdbx_description
1 polymer ?
#
loop_
_entity_poly.entity_id
_entity_poly.type
_entity_poly.pdbx_seq_one_letter_code
_entity_poly.pdbx_strand_id
1 'polypeptide(L)' 'AIAALETADFAALKSDAIAALSANQVKALTTNQVVALTTAEAAALSTAQVAALSTDAIAALETADLSAIKTA' A
#
# COMPACT_ATOMS: atom_id res chain seq x y z
N ALA A 1 0.40 5.18 -14.54
CA ALA A 1 -0.13 3.81 -14.68
C ALA A 1 -0.78 3.34 -13.38
N ILE A 2 -0.06 3.26 -12.25
CA ILE A 2 -0.65 2.76 -11.00
C ILE A 2 -1.59 3.77 -10.31
N ALA A 3 -1.28 5.07 -10.35
CA ALA A 3 -2.15 6.13 -9.82
C ALA A 3 -3.47 6.31 -10.59
N ALA A 4 -3.62 5.68 -11.75
CA ALA A 4 -4.85 5.72 -12.56
C ALA A 4 -5.83 4.59 -12.25
N LEU A 5 -5.43 3.62 -11.41
CA LEU A 5 -6.32 2.57 -10.92
C LEU A 5 -7.33 3.16 -9.95
N GLU A 6 -8.59 2.85 -10.16
CA GLU A 6 -9.65 3.15 -9.18
C GLU A 6 -9.36 2.41 -7.88
N THR A 7 -9.80 2.95 -6.75
CA THR A 7 -9.57 2.34 -5.44
C THR A 7 -10.21 0.97 -5.31
N ALA A 8 -11.33 0.73 -6.00
CA ALA A 8 -11.99 -0.56 -6.07
C ALA A 8 -11.17 -1.61 -6.82
N ASP A 9 -10.58 -1.23 -7.96
CA ASP A 9 -9.66 -2.11 -8.71
C ASP A 9 -8.40 -2.40 -7.91
N PHE A 10 -7.92 -1.39 -7.17
CA PHE A 10 -6.72 -1.52 -6.34
C PHE A 10 -6.95 -2.47 -5.16
N ALA A 11 -8.10 -2.40 -4.48
CA ALA A 11 -8.49 -3.32 -3.41
C ALA A 11 -8.82 -4.74 -3.90
N ALA A 12 -9.06 -4.91 -5.20
CA ALA A 12 -9.25 -6.21 -5.82
C ALA A 12 -7.93 -6.88 -6.23
N LEU A 13 -6.78 -6.22 -6.02
CA LEU A 13 -5.47 -6.82 -6.27
C LEU A 13 -5.24 -7.97 -5.29
N LYS A 14 -4.53 -8.99 -5.76
CA LYS A 14 -4.07 -10.05 -4.86
C LYS A 14 -2.81 -9.59 -4.14
N SER A 15 -2.60 -10.09 -2.92
CA SER A 15 -1.41 -9.82 -2.11
C SER A 15 -0.09 -10.01 -2.87
N ASP A 16 -0.02 -11.02 -3.75
CA ASP A 16 1.15 -11.28 -4.61
C ASP A 16 1.44 -10.14 -5.59
N ALA A 17 0.41 -9.47 -6.10
CA ALA A 17 0.57 -8.33 -7.00
C ALA A 17 1.07 -7.09 -6.25
N ILE A 18 0.63 -6.90 -5.00
CA ILE A 18 1.12 -5.84 -4.12
C ILE A 18 2.59 -6.08 -3.74
N ALA A 19 2.95 -7.32 -3.40
CA ALA A 19 4.34 -7.70 -3.13
C ALA A 19 5.27 -7.52 -4.35
N ALA A 20 4.73 -7.64 -5.57
CA ALA A 20 5.47 -7.44 -6.81
C ALA A 20 5.72 -5.96 -7.18
N LEU A 21 5.12 -5.00 -6.48
CA LEU A 21 5.31 -3.58 -6.77
C LEU A 21 6.74 -3.13 -6.43
N SER A 22 7.39 -2.39 -7.32
CA SER A 22 8.64 -1.72 -6.97
C SER A 22 8.42 -0.58 -5.97
N ALA A 23 9.45 -0.24 -5.20
CA ALA A 23 9.42 0.92 -4.30
C ALA A 23 9.02 2.23 -5.02
N ASN A 24 9.45 2.41 -6.28
CA ASN A 24 9.08 3.59 -7.07
C ASN A 24 7.59 3.59 -7.44
N GLN A 25 6.99 2.42 -7.69
CA GLN A 25 5.54 2.32 -7.92
C GLN A 25 4.76 2.57 -6.64
N VAL A 26 5.25 2.09 -5.50
CA VAL A 26 4.63 2.35 -4.18
C VAL A 26 4.68 3.83 -3.83
N LYS A 27 5.81 4.51 -4.10
CA LYS A 27 5.93 5.96 -3.94
C LYS A 27 4.96 6.76 -4.82
N ALA A 28 4.53 6.18 -5.94
CA ALA A 28 3.58 6.80 -6.87
C ALA A 28 2.11 6.51 -6.51
N LEU A 29 1.83 5.75 -5.46
CA LEU A 29 0.46 5.53 -4.98
C LEU A 29 -0.11 6.83 -4.43
N THR A 30 -1.40 7.03 -4.67
CA THR A 30 -2.15 8.11 -4.03
C THR A 30 -2.53 7.71 -2.61
N THR A 31 -2.80 8.69 -1.75
CA THR A 31 -3.28 8.46 -0.38
C THR A 31 -4.54 7.60 -0.34
N ASN A 32 -5.48 7.82 -1.27
CA ASN A 32 -6.72 7.04 -1.36
C ASN A 32 -6.47 5.56 -1.71
N GLN A 33 -5.47 5.27 -2.53
CA GLN A 33 -5.10 3.89 -2.86
C GLN A 33 -4.42 3.19 -1.68
N VAL A 34 -3.60 3.91 -0.91
CA VAL A 34 -2.99 3.37 0.32
C VAL A 34 -4.05 3.06 1.38
N VAL A 35 -5.04 3.94 1.57
CA VAL A 35 -6.17 3.71 2.49
C VAL A 35 -7.12 2.61 1.99
N ALA A 36 -7.15 2.33 0.69
CA ALA A 36 -7.96 1.25 0.12
C ALA A 36 -7.33 -0.15 0.31
N LEU A 37 -6.09 -0.24 0.79
CA LEU A 37 -5.46 -1.54 1.08
C LEU A 37 -6.21 -2.26 2.20
N THR A 38 -6.53 -3.53 1.96
CA THR A 38 -6.99 -4.41 3.03
C THR A 38 -5.85 -4.77 3.96
N THR A 39 -6.18 -5.24 5.17
CA THR A 39 -5.22 -5.75 6.16
C THR A 39 -4.29 -6.84 5.59
N ALA A 40 -4.80 -7.69 4.70
CA ALA A 40 -4.01 -8.77 4.09
C ALA A 40 -3.01 -8.24 3.05
N GLU A 41 -3.37 -7.20 2.30
CA GLU A 41 -2.47 -6.55 1.33
C GLU A 41 -1.43 -5.69 2.03
N ALA A 42 -1.81 -4.95 3.08
CA ALA A 42 -0.88 -4.20 3.91
C ALA A 42 0.17 -5.12 4.55
N ALA A 43 -0.24 -6.31 4.99
CA ALA A 43 0.66 -7.33 5.53
C ALA A 43 1.60 -7.96 4.48
N ALA A 44 1.30 -7.80 3.18
CA ALA A 44 2.12 -8.31 2.08
C ALA A 44 3.18 -7.31 1.60
N LEU A 45 3.17 -6.07 2.12
CA LEU A 45 4.19 -5.07 1.83
C LEU A 45 5.54 -5.47 2.43
N SER A 46 6.59 -5.38 1.62
CA SER A 46 7.97 -5.52 2.07
C SER A 46 8.47 -4.25 2.78
N THR A 47 9.52 -4.39 3.60
CA THR A 47 10.15 -3.25 4.32
C THR A 47 10.58 -2.13 3.37
N ALA A 48 11.04 -2.45 2.16
CA ALA A 48 11.45 -1.46 1.15
C ALA A 48 10.25 -0.69 0.57
N GLN A 49 9.10 -1.34 0.41
CA GLN A 49 7.87 -0.70 -0.05
C GLN A 49 7.27 0.18 1.04
N VAL A 50 7.26 -0.29 2.29
CA VAL A 50 6.83 0.52 3.45
C VAL A 50 7.70 1.78 3.58
N ALA A 51 9.01 1.66 3.42
CA ALA A 51 9.93 2.79 3.42
C ALA A 51 9.73 3.77 2.24
N ALA A 52 9.05 3.35 1.18
CA ALA A 52 8.76 4.17 0.01
C ALA A 52 7.43 4.91 0.10
N LEU A 53 6.60 4.66 1.13
CA LEU A 53 5.36 5.39 1.36
C LEU A 53 5.65 6.87 1.62
N SER A 54 4.80 7.73 1.08
CA SER A 54 4.89 9.17 1.36
C SER A 54 4.44 9.48 2.79
N THR A 55 4.88 10.61 3.33
CA THR A 55 4.44 11.09 4.65
C THR A 55 2.94 11.29 4.71
N ASP A 56 2.33 11.75 3.61
CA ASP A 56 0.88 11.98 3.52
C ASP A 56 0.11 10.66 3.52
N ALA A 57 0.65 9.61 2.89
CA ALA A 57 0.09 8.27 2.95
C ALA A 57 0.17 7.70 4.37
N ILE A 58 1.32 7.85 5.04
CA ILE A 58 1.50 7.40 6.43
C ILE A 58 0.56 8.15 7.38
N ALA A 59 0.36 9.46 7.17
CA ALA A 59 -0.54 10.27 7.99
C ALA A 59 -2.03 9.91 7.81
N ALA A 60 -2.39 9.29 6.68
CA ALA A 60 -3.76 8.88 6.39
C ALA A 60 -4.08 7.43 6.82
N LEU A 61 -3.07 6.64 7.20
CA LEU A 61 -3.28 5.27 7.69
C LEU A 61 -3.92 5.28 9.08
N GLU A 62 -4.91 4.43 9.29
CA GLU A 62 -5.48 4.21 10.61
C GLU A 62 -4.53 3.35 11.46
N THR A 63 -4.67 3.42 12.78
CA THR A 63 -3.85 2.61 13.69
C THR A 63 -4.01 1.10 13.47
N ALA A 64 -5.18 0.67 13.01
CA ALA A 64 -5.44 -0.72 12.63
C ALA A 64 -4.59 -1.14 11.42
N ASP A 65 -4.46 -0.29 10.40
CA ASP A 65 -3.65 -0.57 9.21
C ASP A 65 -2.17 -0.65 9.55
N LEU A 66 -1.70 0.28 10.39
CA LEU A 66 -0.32 0.27 10.89
C LEU A 66 0.00 -1.01 11.69
N SER A 67 -0.96 -1.53 12.44
CA SER A 67 -0.79 -2.80 13.17
C SER A 67 -0.69 -4.03 12.26
N ALA A 68 -1.22 -3.93 11.04
CA ALA A 68 -1.20 -4.99 10.04
C ALA A 68 0.10 -5.04 9.24
N ILE A 69 0.81 -3.90 9.13
CA ILE A 69 2.11 -3.83 8.46
C ILE A 69 3.14 -4.60 9.28
N LYS A 70 3.60 -5.72 8.73
CA LYS A 70 4.68 -6.51 9.32
C LYS A 70 5.98 -6.18 8.60
N THR A 71 6.85 -5.42 9.26
CA THR A 71 8.24 -5.28 8.81
C THR A 71 9.05 -6.43 9.39
N ALA A 72 9.81 -7.12 8.54
CA ALA A 72 10.73 -8.19 8.96
C ALA A 72 11.92 -7.64 9.77
#